data_AF-A0A0B1TH04-F1
#
_entry.id   AF-A0A0B1TH04-F1
#
_cell.length_a   1.000
_cell.length_b   1.000
_cell.length_c   1.000
_cell.angle_alpha   90.00
_cell.angle_beta   90.00
_cell.angle_gamma   90.00
#
_symmetry.space_group_name_H-M   'P 1'
#
loop_
_entity.id
_entity.type
_entity.pdbx_description
1 polymer ?
#
loop_
_entity_poly.entity_id
_entity_poly.type
_entity_poly.pdbx_seq_one_letter_code
_entity_poly.pdbx_strand_id
1 'polypeptide(L)'
;MKLILVLAVVLGCAVLSQAQVENWEIPLCKICTDWVGELTKLLDKGEQYAQEYATKFCKEKVPIEFLQNACIKGIMDTYAKIIQQIKAEISPEKVCKAIKICK
;
A
#
# COMPACT_ATOMS: atom_id res chain seq x y z
N MET A 1 -21.27 33.97 12.96
CA MET A 1 -21.70 32.93 12.00
C MET A 1 -20.54 32.12 11.41
N LYS A 2 -19.52 32.74 10.79
CA LYS A 2 -18.38 32.00 10.18
C LYS A 2 -17.57 31.15 11.17
N LEU A 3 -17.38 31.62 12.41
CA LEU A 3 -16.61 30.90 13.45
C LEU A 3 -17.27 29.58 13.91
N ILE A 4 -18.60 29.56 13.98
CA ILE A 4 -19.39 28.40 14.43
C ILE A 4 -19.36 27.29 13.37
N LEU A 5 -19.41 27.67 12.08
CA LEU A 5 -19.28 26.75 10.96
C LEU A 5 -17.90 26.09 10.92
N VAL A 6 -16.83 26.85 11.17
CA VAL A 6 -15.47 26.31 11.21
C VAL A 6 -15.30 25.31 12.34
N LEU A 7 -15.82 25.60 13.54
CA LEU A 7 -15.77 24.67 14.67
C LEU A 7 -16.57 23.39 14.42
N ALA A 8 -17.75 23.48 13.81
CA ALA A 8 -18.56 22.33 13.45
C ALA A 8 -17.87 21.41 12.42
N VAL A 9 -17.17 22.00 11.43
CA VAL A 9 -16.41 21.22 10.43
C VAL A 9 -15.19 20.55 11.07
N VAL A 10 -14.44 21.24 11.92
CA VAL A 10 -13.26 20.67 12.60
C VAL A 10 -13.66 19.53 13.53
N LEU A 11 -14.73 19.72 14.32
CA LEU A 11 -15.25 18.67 15.21
C LEU A 11 -15.85 17.51 14.40
N GLY A 12 -16.54 17.79 13.30
CA GLY A 12 -17.04 16.76 12.38
C GLY A 12 -15.91 15.94 11.74
N CYS A 13 -14.83 16.59 11.27
CA CYS A 13 -13.65 15.91 10.74
C CYS A 13 -12.93 15.06 11.81
N ALA A 14 -12.87 15.53 13.05
CA ALA A 14 -12.25 14.80 14.16
C ALA A 14 -13.06 13.57 14.61
N VAL A 15 -14.40 13.63 14.51
CA VAL A 15 -15.27 12.48 14.80
C VAL A 15 -15.25 11.46 13.65
N LEU A 16 -15.19 11.93 12.39
CA LEU A 16 -15.07 11.06 11.21
C LEU A 16 -13.70 10.36 11.15
N SER A 17 -12.63 10.99 11.63
CA SER A 17 -11.28 10.41 11.58
C SER A 17 -11.08 9.23 12.53
N GLN A 18 -11.81 9.14 13.65
CA GLN A 18 -11.65 8.04 14.59
C GLN A 18 -12.41 6.78 14.16
N ALA A 19 -13.56 6.93 13.50
CA ALA A 19 -14.43 5.81 13.15
C ALA A 19 -13.96 4.98 11.91
N GLN A 20 -13.00 5.48 11.11
CA GLN A 20 -12.54 4.78 9.89
C GLN A 20 -11.15 4.12 10.00
N VAL A 21 -10.40 4.34 11.09
CA VAL A 21 -8.98 3.92 11.16
C VAL A 21 -8.77 2.49 11.66
N GLU A 22 -9.72 1.92 12.43
CA GLU A 22 -9.52 0.59 13.03
C GLU A 22 -9.65 -0.60 12.06
N ASN A 23 -10.33 -0.44 10.92
CA ASN A 23 -10.54 -1.54 9.96
C ASN A 23 -9.63 -1.49 8.72
N TRP A 24 -8.61 -0.62 8.70
CA TRP A 24 -7.71 -0.45 7.56
C TRP A 24 -6.53 -1.43 7.55
N GLU A 25 -6.21 -2.04 8.71
CA GLU A 25 -5.07 -2.96 8.86
C GLU A 25 -5.26 -4.30 8.13
N ILE A 26 -6.48 -4.86 8.18
CA ILE A 26 -6.81 -6.14 7.51
C ILE A 26 -6.85 -5.98 5.97
N PRO A 27 -7.50 -4.94 5.40
CA PRO A 27 -7.46 -4.67 3.96
C PRO A 27 -6.04 -4.47 3.43
N LEU A 28 -5.20 -3.69 4.13
CA LEU A 28 -3.84 -3.43 3.67
C LEU A 28 -2.95 -4.67 3.69
N CYS A 29 -3.05 -5.49 4.75
CA CYS A 29 -2.28 -6.72 4.82
C CYS A 29 -2.63 -7.66 3.66
N LYS A 30 -3.93 -7.86 3.40
CA LYS A 30 -4.38 -8.69 2.27
C LYS A 30 -3.91 -8.14 0.92
N ILE A 31 -4.01 -6.82 0.73
CA ILE A 31 -3.52 -6.16 -0.48
C ILE A 31 -2.02 -6.40 -0.67
N CYS A 32 -1.22 -6.28 0.39
CA CYS A 32 0.21 -6.55 0.33
C CYS A 32 0.51 -8.01 0.01
N THR A 33 -0.15 -8.96 0.68
CA THR A 33 0.11 -10.39 0.44
C THR A 33 -0.27 -10.81 -0.97
N ASP A 34 -1.40 -10.30 -1.48
CA ASP A 34 -1.84 -10.56 -2.85
C ASP A 34 -0.84 -9.96 -3.85
N TRP A 35 -0.39 -8.73 -3.61
CA TRP A 35 0.57 -8.03 -4.47
C TRP A 35 1.95 -8.70 -4.50
N VAL A 36 2.49 -9.10 -3.34
CA VAL A 36 3.76 -9.85 -3.24
C VAL A 36 3.64 -11.25 -3.85
N GLY A 37 2.50 -11.90 -3.67
CA GLY A 37 2.22 -13.20 -4.29
C GLY A 37 2.26 -13.12 -5.81
N GLU A 38 1.68 -12.06 -6.39
CA GLU A 38 1.71 -11.86 -7.83
C GLU A 38 3.11 -11.45 -8.34
N LEU A 39 3.84 -10.61 -7.61
CA LEU A 39 5.24 -10.31 -7.90
C LEU A 39 6.10 -11.57 -7.97
N THR A 40 5.89 -12.51 -7.05
CA THR A 40 6.62 -13.79 -7.03
C THR A 40 6.40 -14.57 -8.33
N LYS A 41 5.13 -14.75 -8.75
CA LYS A 41 4.81 -15.45 -10.01
C LYS A 41 5.37 -14.75 -11.25
N LEU A 42 5.44 -13.43 -11.24
CA LEU A 42 5.94 -12.64 -12.37
C LEU A 42 7.46 -12.64 -12.44
N LEU A 43 8.15 -12.70 -11.31
CA LEU A 43 9.61 -12.84 -11.27
C LEU A 43 10.08 -14.13 -11.94
N ASP A 44 9.34 -15.24 -11.77
CA ASP A 44 9.62 -16.51 -12.46
C ASP A 44 9.57 -16.38 -13.98
N LYS A 45 8.81 -15.40 -14.50
CA LYS A 45 8.70 -15.09 -15.93
C LYS A 45 9.73 -14.07 -16.40
N GLY A 46 10.35 -13.33 -15.48
CA GLY A 46 11.37 -12.31 -15.74
C GLY A 46 11.13 -11.00 -14.98
N GLU A 47 12.23 -10.37 -14.57
CA GLU A 47 12.22 -9.17 -13.70
C GLU A 47 11.45 -7.98 -14.29
N GLN A 48 11.44 -7.85 -15.62
CA GLN A 48 10.68 -6.81 -16.33
C GLN A 48 9.16 -6.88 -16.06
N TYR A 49 8.60 -8.09 -15.96
CA TYR A 49 7.16 -8.27 -15.73
C TYR A 49 6.77 -7.88 -14.30
N ALA A 50 7.62 -8.22 -13.34
CA ALA A 50 7.43 -7.82 -11.95
C ALA A 50 7.51 -6.30 -11.77
N GLN A 51 8.46 -5.65 -12.48
CA GLN A 51 8.62 -4.19 -12.42
C GLN A 51 7.43 -3.46 -13.05
N GLU A 52 6.93 -3.94 -14.19
CA GLU A 52 5.74 -3.38 -14.83
C GLU A 52 4.50 -3.52 -13.92
N TYR A 53 4.31 -4.67 -13.30
CA TYR A 53 3.22 -4.90 -12.35
C TYR A 53 3.31 -4.00 -11.11
N ALA A 54 4.50 -3.86 -10.52
CA ALA A 54 4.73 -3.01 -9.35
C ALA A 54 4.35 -1.55 -9.60
N THR A 55 4.65 -1.03 -10.79
CA THR A 55 4.36 0.37 -11.16
C THR A 55 2.91 0.60 -11.58
N LYS A 56 2.24 -0.40 -12.18
CA LYS A 56 0.81 -0.34 -12.51
C LYS A 56 -0.08 -0.37 -11.28
N PHE A 57 0.31 -1.10 -10.24
CA PHE A 57 -0.47 -1.24 -9.01
C PHE A 57 -0.96 0.11 -8.45
N CYS A 58 -0.08 1.11 -8.35
CA CYS A 58 -0.46 2.43 -7.86
C CYS A 58 -1.45 3.15 -8.78
N LYS A 59 -1.32 3.01 -10.10
CA LYS A 59 -2.24 3.65 -11.05
C LYS A 59 -3.63 3.04 -11.00
N GLU A 60 -3.72 1.73 -10.76
CA GLU A 60 -4.99 0.99 -10.77
C GLU A 60 -5.71 1.01 -9.41
N LYS A 61 -4.96 1.06 -8.30
CA LYS A 61 -5.51 0.95 -6.94
C LYS A 61 -5.63 2.29 -6.21
N VAL A 62 -4.93 3.33 -6.66
CA VAL A 62 -4.99 4.66 -6.04
C VAL A 62 -5.81 5.60 -6.93
N PRO A 63 -7.04 5.96 -6.54
CA PRO A 63 -7.95 6.77 -7.37
C PRO A 63 -7.55 8.25 -7.43
N ILE A 64 -6.71 8.72 -6.51
CA ILE A 64 -6.28 10.12 -6.42
C ILE A 64 -4.91 10.25 -7.08
N GLU A 65 -4.84 10.96 -8.21
CA GLU A 65 -3.63 11.13 -9.02
C GLU A 65 -2.43 11.67 -8.20
N PHE A 66 -2.67 12.63 -7.31
CA PHE A 66 -1.62 13.17 -6.43
C PHE A 66 -1.01 12.12 -5.50
N LEU A 67 -1.81 11.14 -5.06
CA LEU A 67 -1.33 10.03 -4.21
C LEU A 67 -0.66 8.90 -5.01
N GLN A 68 -0.90 8.82 -6.33
CA GLN A 68 -0.25 7.82 -7.18
C GLN A 68 1.26 8.00 -7.18
N ASN A 69 1.75 9.24 -7.28
CA ASN A 69 3.19 9.52 -7.26
C ASN A 69 3.84 9.14 -5.93
N ALA A 70 3.16 9.42 -4.81
CA ALA A 70 3.63 9.01 -3.48
C ALA A 70 3.65 7.47 -3.33
N CYS A 71 2.62 6.79 -3.85
CA CYS A 71 2.56 5.33 -3.88
C CYS A 71 3.71 4.73 -4.73
N ILE A 72 3.92 5.24 -5.95
CA ILE A 72 4.97 4.76 -6.84
C ILE A 72 6.32 4.92 -6.17
N LYS A 73 6.59 6.10 -5.58
CA LYS A 73 7.83 6.34 -4.87
C LYS A 73 8.02 5.36 -3.71
N GLY A 74 7.02 5.18 -2.85
CA GLY A 74 7.10 4.25 -1.72
C GLY A 74 7.33 2.80 -2.16
N ILE A 75 6.68 2.37 -3.24
CA ILE A 75 6.93 1.06 -3.86
C ILE A 75 8.36 0.98 -4.34
N MET A 76 8.84 1.92 -5.16
CA MET A 76 10.19 1.89 -5.75
C MET A 76 11.29 1.94 -4.69
N ASP A 77 11.11 2.74 -3.65
CA ASP A 77 12.06 2.85 -2.52
C ASP A 77 12.19 1.52 -1.77
N THR A 78 11.12 0.71 -1.74
CA THR A 78 11.08 -0.59 -1.04
C THR A 78 11.22 -1.78 -2.00
N TYR A 79 11.11 -1.55 -3.30
CA TYR A 79 10.99 -2.58 -4.33
C TYR A 79 12.21 -3.50 -4.32
N ALA A 80 13.42 -2.94 -4.33
CA ALA A 80 14.65 -3.73 -4.29
C ALA A 80 14.71 -4.66 -3.07
N LYS A 81 14.25 -4.19 -1.90
CA LYS A 81 14.20 -4.99 -0.67
C LYS A 81 13.15 -6.10 -0.77
N ILE A 82 11.98 -5.82 -1.34
CA ILE A 82 10.92 -6.80 -1.56
C ILE A 82 11.40 -7.90 -2.51
N ILE A 83 12.03 -7.54 -3.63
CA ILE A 83 12.58 -8.51 -4.59
C ILE A 83 13.67 -9.37 -3.96
N GLN A 84 14.58 -8.79 -3.16
CA GLN A 84 15.59 -9.56 -2.43
C GLN A 84 14.95 -10.56 -1.46
N GLN A 85 13.89 -10.16 -0.76
CA GLN A 85 13.19 -11.05 0.16
C GLN A 85 12.43 -12.17 -0.57
N ILE A 86 11.80 -11.87 -1.71
CA ILE A 86 11.14 -12.89 -2.54
C ILE A 86 12.18 -13.89 -3.08
N LYS A 87 13.33 -13.42 -3.56
CA LYS A 87 14.44 -14.28 -4.02
C LYS A 87 15.03 -15.16 -2.92
N ALA A 88 14.87 -14.78 -1.65
CA ALA A 88 15.23 -15.59 -0.48
C ALA A 88 14.10 -16.55 -0.05
N GLU A 89 13.12 -16.82 -0.91
CA GLU A 89 11.98 -17.72 -0.67
C GLU A 89 11.15 -17.35 0.56
N ILE A 90 11.11 -16.06 0.91
CA ILE A 90 10.30 -15.56 2.02
C ILE A 90 8.84 -15.51 1.57
N SER A 91 7.95 -16.13 2.33
CA SER A 91 6.51 -16.13 2.03
C SER A 91 5.94 -14.70 1.97
N PRO A 92 4.92 -14.42 1.14
CA PRO A 92 4.30 -13.10 1.02
C PRO A 92 3.92 -12.45 2.36
N GLU A 93 3.38 -13.24 3.29
CA GLU A 93 3.04 -12.78 4.64
C GLU A 93 4.26 -12.29 5.42
N LYS A 94 5.38 -13.00 5.36
CA LYS A 94 6.63 -12.62 6.04
C LYS A 94 7.25 -11.37 5.42
N VAL A 95 7.18 -11.22 4.09
CA VAL A 95 7.60 -9.99 3.40
C VAL A 95 6.77 -8.80 3.89
N CYS A 96 5.44 -8.95 3.92
CA CYS A 96 4.53 -7.90 4.36
C CYS A 96 4.67 -7.54 5.85
N LYS A 97 5.04 -8.50 6.71
CA LYS A 97 5.45 -8.25 8.10
C LYS A 97 6.77 -7.50 8.18
N ALA A 98 7.76 -7.84 7.35
CA ALA A 98 9.08 -7.21 7.36
C ALA A 98 9.04 -5.72 6.95
N ILE A 99 8.06 -5.33 6.14
CA ILE A 99 7.80 -3.93 5.78
C ILE A 99 6.72 -3.27 6.67
N LYS A 100 6.29 -3.94 7.74
CA LYS A 100 5.33 -3.46 8.74
C LYS A 100 3.94 -3.12 8.19
N ILE A 101 3.53 -3.77 7.10
CA ILE A 101 2.15 -3.66 6.57
C ILE A 101 1.23 -4.66 7.29
N CYS A 102 1.70 -5.90 7.48
CA CYS A 102 1.03 -6.90 8.31
C CYS A 102 1.63 -6.89 9.72
N LYS A 103 0.82 -7.19 10.74
CA LYS A 103 1.29 -7.47 12.12
C LYS A 103 1.65 -8.95 12.27
#